data_AF-A0A7S0CUP7-F1
#
_entry.id   AF-A0A7S0CUP7-F1
#
_cell.length_a   1.000
_cell.length_b   1.000
_cell.length_c   1.000
_cell.angle_alpha   90.00
_cell.angle_beta   90.00
_cell.angle_gamma   90.00
#
_symmetry.space_group_name_H-M   'P 1'
#
loop_
_entity.id
_entity.type
_entity.pdbx_description
1 polymer ?
#
loop_
_entity_poly.entity_id
_entity_poly.type
_entity_poly.pdbx_seq_one_letter_code
_entity_poly.pdbx_strand_id
1 'polypeptide(L)'
;TKTKTKTSAFLSSTVVETFVITFLAEWGDRSQIATIGLAASEDPFGVTLGGVLGHAVCTGAAVLGGKHMATLVSERAVAITGGALFVLFGTHALVTGVEE
;
A
#
# COMPACT_ATOMS: atom_id res chain seq x y z
N THR A 1 30.85 -19.37 15.25
CA THR A 1 29.98 -18.80 16.32
C THR A 1 29.51 -17.42 15.89
N LYS A 2 28.32 -17.28 15.29
CA LYS A 2 27.79 -15.99 14.86
C LYS A 2 26.85 -15.44 15.94
N THR A 3 27.33 -14.46 16.68
CA THR A 3 26.60 -13.68 17.70
C THR A 3 25.43 -12.95 17.03
N LYS A 4 24.19 -13.44 17.26
CA LYS A 4 22.96 -12.71 16.90
C LYS A 4 22.75 -11.61 17.95
N THR A 5 23.15 -10.39 17.61
CA THR A 5 22.78 -9.19 18.37
C THR A 5 21.26 -9.04 18.32
N LYS A 6 20.60 -9.17 19.48
CA LYS A 6 19.20 -8.76 19.68
C LYS A 6 19.13 -7.23 19.63
N THR A 7 19.15 -6.66 18.43
CA THR A 7 18.84 -5.24 18.24
C THR A 7 17.32 -5.11 18.32
N SER A 8 16.85 -4.19 19.19
CA SER A 8 15.45 -3.81 19.45
C SER A 8 14.45 -4.23 18.37
N ALA A 9 13.48 -5.07 18.75
CA ALA A 9 12.47 -5.64 17.84
C ALA A 9 11.66 -4.60 17.04
N PHE A 10 11.64 -3.34 17.47
CA PHE A 10 10.92 -2.24 16.80
C PHE A 10 11.68 -1.60 15.62
N LEU A 11 13.00 -1.76 15.52
CA LEU A 11 13.85 -1.10 14.51
C LEU A 11 14.68 -2.13 13.71
N SER A 12 14.08 -3.29 13.39
CA SER A 12 14.73 -4.24 12.48
C SER A 12 14.81 -3.67 11.06
N SER A 13 15.86 -4.02 10.31
CA SER A 13 16.07 -3.55 8.92
C SER A 13 14.84 -3.75 8.03
N THR A 14 14.13 -4.87 8.21
CA THR A 14 12.93 -5.23 7.45
C THR A 14 11.75 -4.30 7.73
N VAL A 15 11.57 -3.86 8.98
CA VAL A 15 10.49 -2.93 9.35
C VAL A 15 10.72 -1.58 8.70
N VAL A 16 11.95 -1.07 8.74
CA VAL A 16 12.31 0.21 8.12
C VAL A 16 12.15 0.14 6.61
N GLU A 17 12.63 -0.92 5.97
CA GLU A 17 12.51 -1.11 4.52
C GLU A 17 11.04 -1.17 4.06
N THR A 18 10.23 -2.00 4.71
CA THR A 18 8.81 -2.12 4.37
C THR A 18 8.07 -0.81 4.63
N PHE A 19 8.37 -0.13 5.75
CA PHE A 19 7.80 1.18 6.05
C PHE A 19 8.14 2.20 4.96
N VAL A 20 9.41 2.33 4.57
CA VAL A 20 9.83 3.31 3.57
C VAL A 20 9.19 3.02 2.21
N ILE A 21 9.16 1.77 1.77
CA ILE A 21 8.56 1.40 0.47
C ILE A 21 7.06 1.67 0.48
N THR A 22 6.33 1.24 1.52
CA THR A 22 4.88 1.46 1.62
C THR A 22 4.56 2.95 1.78
N PHE A 23 5.32 3.67 2.60
CA PHE A 23 5.11 5.09 2.82
C PHE A 23 5.30 5.91 1.55
N LEU A 24 6.36 5.64 0.79
CA LEU A 24 6.59 6.33 -0.49
C LEU A 24 5.57 5.92 -1.54
N ALA A 25 5.10 4.67 -1.54
CA ALA A 25 4.07 4.21 -2.47
C ALA A 25 2.70 4.86 -2.21
N GLU A 26 2.36 5.11 -0.94
CA GLU A 26 1.07 5.69 -0.54
C GLU A 26 1.12 7.22 -0.39
N TRP A 27 2.30 7.85 -0.53
CA TRP A 27 2.46 9.28 -0.32
C TRP A 27 1.67 10.07 -1.36
N GLY A 28 0.71 10.89 -0.90
CA GLY A 28 -0.07 11.76 -1.76
C GLY A 28 -1.14 11.04 -2.58
N ASP A 29 -1.55 9.85 -2.18
CA ASP A 29 -2.66 9.14 -2.82
C ASP A 29 -4.00 9.91 -2.67
N ARG A 30 -4.92 9.68 -3.61
CA ARG A 30 -6.27 10.25 -3.63
C ARG A 30 -7.03 9.98 -2.34
N SER A 31 -6.80 8.84 -1.70
CA SER A 31 -7.41 8.51 -0.41
C SER A 31 -7.02 9.50 0.70
N GLN A 32 -5.82 10.09 0.66
CA GLN A 32 -5.37 11.09 1.64
C GLN A 32 -6.14 12.40 1.48
N ILE A 33 -6.29 12.89 0.24
CA ILE A 33 -7.09 14.10 -0.04
C ILE A 33 -8.55 13.88 0.34
N ALA A 34 -9.11 12.70 0.04
CA ALA A 34 -10.47 12.35 0.44
C ALA A 34 -10.64 12.33 1.98
N THR A 35 -9.65 11.81 2.70
CA THR A 35 -9.66 11.77 4.18
C THR A 35 -9.56 13.17 4.77
N ILE A 36 -8.73 14.05 4.21
CA ILE A 36 -8.65 15.46 4.61
C ILE A 36 -9.99 16.16 4.37
N GLY A 37 -10.61 15.94 3.20
CA GLY A 37 -11.93 16.49 2.89
C GLY A 37 -13.00 16.03 3.88
N LEU A 38 -13.01 14.74 4.21
CA LEU A 38 -13.95 14.16 5.18
C LEU A 38 -13.71 14.70 6.60
N ALA A 39 -12.45 14.82 7.01
CA ALA A 39 -12.07 15.40 8.31
C ALA A 39 -12.39 16.90 8.41
N ALA A 40 -12.54 17.60 7.28
CA ALA A 40 -12.98 18.99 7.25
C ALA A 40 -14.50 19.14 7.45
N SER A 41 -15.29 18.11 7.06
CA SER A 41 -16.75 18.11 7.21
C SER A 41 -17.26 17.41 8.47
N GLU A 42 -16.51 16.45 9.01
CA GLU A 42 -16.89 15.58 10.12
C GLU A 42 -15.87 15.65 11.28
N ASP A 43 -16.08 14.89 12.36
CA ASP A 43 -15.14 14.84 13.49
C ASP A 43 -13.74 14.34 13.07
N PRO A 44 -12.68 15.17 13.17
CA PRO A 44 -11.35 14.80 12.70
C PRO A 44 -10.76 13.59 13.42
N PHE A 45 -11.07 13.41 14.71
CA PHE A 45 -10.57 12.28 15.49
C PHE A 45 -11.22 10.97 15.05
N GLY A 46 -12.53 10.96 14.84
CA GLY A 46 -13.28 9.83 14.31
C GLY A 46 -12.82 9.43 12.91
N VAL A 47 -12.62 10.41 12.02
CA VAL A 47 -12.11 10.17 10.66
C VAL A 47 -10.69 9.60 10.69
N THR A 48 -9.81 10.16 11.53
CA THR A 48 -8.43 9.66 11.68
C THR A 48 -8.42 8.23 12.21
N LEU A 49 -9.18 7.95 13.27
CA LEU A 49 -9.23 6.61 13.86
C LEU A 49 -9.83 5.59 12.89
N GLY A 50 -10.91 5.95 12.19
CA GLY A 50 -11.53 5.12 11.17
C GLY A 50 -10.59 4.82 10.01
N GLY A 51 -9.87 5.84 9.52
CA GLY A 51 -8.86 5.70 8.48
C GLY A 51 -7.72 4.77 8.88
N VAL A 52 -7.16 4.95 10.09
CA VAL A 52 -6.10 4.09 10.62
C VAL A 52 -6.57 2.64 10.74
N LEU A 53 -7.76 2.41 11.32
CA LEU A 53 -8.30 1.06 11.48
C LEU A 53 -8.61 0.40 10.13
N GLY A 54 -9.24 1.14 9.21
CA GLY A 54 -9.54 0.64 7.87
C GLY A 54 -8.27 0.26 7.11
N HIS A 55 -7.25 1.11 7.16
CA HIS A 55 -5.98 0.85 6.49
C HIS A 55 -5.21 -0.30 7.17
N ALA A 56 -5.25 -0.42 8.50
CA ALA A 56 -4.65 -1.55 9.22
C ALA A 56 -5.29 -2.89 8.83
N VAL A 57 -6.63 -2.92 8.69
CA VAL A 57 -7.36 -4.12 8.25
C VAL A 57 -7.03 -4.45 6.79
N CYS A 58 -7.02 -3.46 5.91
CA CYS A 58 -6.69 -3.64 4.49
C CYS A 58 -5.28 -4.19 4.31
N THR A 59 -4.29 -3.56 4.94
CA THR A 59 -2.88 -3.99 4.90
C THR A 59 -2.70 -5.37 5.54
N GLY A 60 -3.35 -5.64 6.67
CA GLY A 60 -3.33 -6.95 7.31
C GLY A 60 -3.86 -8.05 6.38
N ALA A 61 -4.99 -7.80 5.70
CA ALA A 61 -5.55 -8.71 4.72
C ALA A 61 -4.62 -8.90 3.51
N ALA A 62 -4.03 -7.81 2.99
CA ALA A 62 -3.09 -7.85 1.88
C ALA A 62 -1.83 -8.67 2.20
N VAL A 63 -1.26 -8.51 3.39
CA VAL A 63 -0.06 -9.25 3.82
C VAL A 63 -0.37 -10.74 4.01
N LEU A 64 -1.47 -11.07 4.70
CA LEU A 64 -1.87 -12.46 4.94
C LEU A 64 -2.26 -13.17 3.63
N GLY A 65 -3.05 -12.50 2.80
CA GLY A 65 -3.47 -13.00 1.49
C GLY A 65 -2.28 -13.11 0.53
N GLY A 66 -1.44 -12.09 0.46
CA GLY A 66 -0.23 -12.07 -0.37
C GLY A 66 0.75 -13.18 -0.01
N LYS A 67 0.95 -13.44 1.30
CA LYS A 67 1.76 -14.58 1.76
C LYS A 67 1.20 -15.92 1.27
N HIS A 68 -0.12 -16.08 1.26
CA HIS A 68 -0.75 -17.31 0.76
C HIS A 68 -0.66 -17.39 -0.77
N MET A 69 -0.88 -16.29 -1.49
CA MET A 69 -0.80 -16.28 -2.95
C MET A 69 0.63 -16.45 -3.48
N ALA A 70 1.64 -15.98 -2.74
CA ALA A 70 3.04 -16.11 -3.12
C ALA A 70 3.50 -17.58 -3.26
N THR A 71 2.78 -18.54 -2.68
CA THR A 71 3.07 -19.97 -2.89
C THR A 71 2.44 -20.54 -4.16
N LEU A 72 1.45 -19.84 -4.74
CA LEU A 72 0.67 -20.30 -5.88
C LEU A 72 1.03 -19.55 -7.18
N VAL A 73 1.48 -18.30 -7.08
CA VAL A 73 1.69 -17.41 -8.21
C VAL A 73 3.18 -17.07 -8.37
N SER A 74 3.71 -17.26 -9.59
CA SER A 74 5.10 -16.89 -9.90
C SER A 74 5.28 -15.36 -10.00
N GLU A 75 6.42 -14.85 -9.54
CA GLU A 75 6.77 -13.42 -9.65
C GLU A 75 6.72 -12.92 -11.10
N ARG A 76 7.12 -13.78 -12.06
CA ARG A 76 7.07 -13.44 -13.48
C ARG A 76 5.64 -13.22 -13.97
N ALA A 77 4.67 -14.02 -13.50
CA ALA A 77 3.27 -13.84 -13.85
C ALA A 77 2.74 -12.51 -13.30
N VAL A 78 3.10 -12.15 -12.07
CA VAL A 78 2.73 -10.87 -11.46
C VAL A 78 3.31 -9.69 -12.26
N ALA A 79 4.61 -9.75 -12.61
CA ALA A 79 5.26 -8.69 -13.37
C ALA A 79 4.66 -8.51 -14.78
N ILE A 80 4.41 -9.60 -15.51
CA ILE A 80 3.81 -9.53 -16.85
C ILE A 80 2.40 -8.99 -16.77
N THR A 81 1.58 -9.50 -15.84
CA THR A 81 0.18 -9.06 -15.71
C THR A 81 0.10 -7.60 -15.27
N GLY A 82 0.93 -7.18 -14.31
CA GLY A 82 1.02 -5.80 -13.86
C GLY A 82 1.46 -4.85 -14.97
N GLY A 83 2.49 -5.21 -15.74
CA GLY A 83 2.95 -4.42 -16.89
C GLY A 83 1.90 -4.33 -18.01
N ALA A 84 1.21 -5.43 -18.30
CA ALA A 84 0.12 -5.45 -19.29
C ALA A 84 -1.04 -4.54 -18.86
N LEU A 85 -1.47 -4.63 -17.60
CA LEU A 85 -2.51 -3.75 -17.05
C LEU A 85 -2.07 -2.29 -17.04
N PHE A 86 -0.81 -1.99 -16.72
CA PHE A 86 -0.26 -0.64 -16.77
C PHE A 86 -0.34 -0.05 -18.17
N VAL A 87 0.08 -0.77 -19.20
CA VAL A 87 -0.02 -0.31 -20.60
C VAL A 87 -1.48 -0.16 -21.01
N LEU A 88 -2.35 -1.11 -20.64
CA LEU A 88 -3.77 -1.07 -20.96
C LEU A 88 -4.43 0.19 -20.36
N PHE A 89 -4.33 0.39 -19.05
CA PHE A 89 -4.93 1.53 -18.37
C PHE A 89 -4.29 2.85 -18.77
N GLY A 90 -2.97 2.89 -18.98
CA GLY A 90 -2.27 4.07 -19.47
C GLY A 90 -2.75 4.47 -20.87
N THR A 91 -2.90 3.51 -21.78
CA THR A 91 -3.41 3.77 -23.13
C THR A 91 -4.89 4.19 -23.09
N HIS A 92 -5.69 3.54 -22.25
CA HIS A 92 -7.08 3.92 -22.04
C HIS A 92 -7.18 5.37 -21.55
N ALA A 93 -6.43 5.75 -20.52
CA ALA A 93 -6.40 7.12 -20.00
C ALA A 93 -5.94 8.15 -21.06
N LEU A 94 -5.00 7.78 -21.93
CA LEU A 94 -4.57 8.64 -23.04
C LEU A 94 -5.67 8.85 -24.09
N VAL A 95 -6.49 7.83 -24.36
CA VAL A 95 -7.53 7.90 -25.40
C VAL A 95 -8.80 8.55 -24.91
N THR A 96 -9.24 8.26 -23.67
CA THR A 96 -10.44 8.90 -23.10
C THR A 96 -10.21 10.37 -22.76
N GLY A 97 -8.95 10.80 -22.66
CA GLY A 97 -8.62 12.09 -22.08
C GLY A 97 -8.88 12.09 -20.58
N VAL A 98 -8.16 12.93 -19.85
CA VAL A 98 -8.49 13.24 -18.46
C VAL A 98 -9.73 14.13 -18.51
N GLU A 99 -10.91 13.53 -18.53
CA GLU A 99 -12.14 14.27 -18.20
C GLU A 99 -12.02 14.67 -16.72
N GLU A 100 -11.82 15.97 -16.51
CA GLU A 100 -11.76 16.66 -15.20
C GLU A 100 -13.02 16.41 -14.37
#